data_AF-A0A7T8KF61-F1
#
_entry.id   AF-A0A7T8KF61-F1
#
_cell.length_a   1.000
_cell.length_b   1.000
_cell.length_c   1.000
_cell.angle_alpha   90.00
_cell.angle_beta   90.00
_cell.angle_gamma   90.00
#
_symmetry.space_group_name_H-M   'P 1'
#
loop_
_entity.id
_entity.type
_entity.pdbx_description
1 polymer ?
#
loop_
_entity_poly.entity_id
_entity_poly.type
_entity_poly.pdbx_seq_one_letter_code
_entity_poly.pdbx_strand_id
1 'polypeptide(L)' 'SILERKAYTKSHKNLGALKASLEVAWAKIDPNVIRTACQSFKKRLIGVVVAKGGYIE' A
#
# COMPACT_ATOMS: atom_id res chain seq x y z
N SER A 1 1.20 3.71 3.22
CA SER A 1 0.86 2.99 1.97
C SER A 1 1.16 3.83 0.73
N ILE A 2 1.45 3.22 -0.44
CA ILE A 2 1.69 3.94 -1.71
C ILE A 2 0.46 4.75 -2.13
N LEU A 3 -0.74 4.23 -1.89
CA LEU A 3 -1.99 4.96 -2.14
C LEU A 3 -2.13 6.20 -1.28
N GLU A 4 -1.85 6.10 0.01
CA GLU A 4 -1.93 7.23 0.91
C GLU A 4 -0.97 8.34 0.47
N ARG A 5 0.29 8.00 0.14
CA ARG A 5 1.25 8.99 -0.36
C ARG A 5 0.78 9.66 -1.65
N LYS A 6 0.13 8.92 -2.57
CA LYS A 6 -0.38 9.47 -3.83
C LYS A 6 -1.65 10.30 -3.64
N ALA A 7 -2.61 9.82 -2.86
CA ALA A 7 -3.89 10.47 -2.63
C ALA A 7 -3.77 11.68 -1.70
N TYR A 8 -2.88 11.64 -0.71
CA TYR A 8 -2.68 12.71 0.27
C TYR A 8 -1.73 13.83 -0.20
N THR A 9 -1.35 13.84 -1.49
CA THR A 9 -0.59 14.95 -2.08
C THR A 9 -1.34 16.29 -2.08
N LYS A 10 -2.66 16.26 -1.91
CA LYS A 10 -3.54 17.43 -1.84
C LYS A 10 -4.50 17.29 -0.66
N SER A 11 -4.83 18.41 -0.03
CA SER A 11 -5.91 18.47 0.96
C SER A 11 -7.26 18.28 0.27
N HIS A 12 -8.08 17.37 0.80
CA HIS A 12 -9.41 17.05 0.27
C HIS A 12 -10.48 17.77 1.09
N LYS A 13 -11.41 18.45 0.42
CA LYS A 13 -12.47 19.22 1.08
C LYS A 13 -13.58 18.35 1.70
N ASN A 14 -13.74 17.12 1.22
CA ASN A 14 -14.74 16.17 1.70
C ASN A 14 -14.33 14.73 1.36
N LEU A 15 -15.08 13.77 1.93
CA LEU A 15 -14.84 12.34 1.71
C LEU A 15 -15.00 11.90 0.25
N GLY A 16 -15.90 12.54 -0.52
CA GLY A 16 -16.09 12.23 -1.94
C GLY A 16 -14.85 12.56 -2.77
N ALA A 17 -14.24 13.72 -2.53
CA ALA A 17 -12.99 14.13 -3.16
C ALA A 17 -11.82 13.20 -2.80
N LEU A 18 -11.75 12.77 -1.54
CA LEU A 18 -10.75 11.79 -1.10
C LEU A 18 -10.94 10.44 -1.82
N LYS A 19 -12.17 9.94 -1.91
CA LYS A 19 -12.49 8.68 -2.60
C LYS A 19 -12.10 8.73 -4.08
N ALA A 20 -12.49 9.80 -4.78
CA ALA A 20 -12.12 9.98 -6.19
C ALA A 20 -10.59 10.04 -6.38
N SER A 21 -9.88 10.73 -5.48
CA SER A 21 -8.42 10.79 -5.50
C SER A 21 -7.78 9.41 -5.29
N LEU A 22 -8.32 8.60 -4.38
CA LEU A 22 -7.87 7.23 -4.14
C LEU A 22 -8.10 6.32 -5.35
N GLU A 23 -9.26 6.41 -6.00
CA GLU A 23 -9.58 5.64 -7.21
C GLU A 23 -8.63 5.98 -8.36
N VAL A 24 -8.37 7.27 -8.60
CA VAL A 24 -7.39 7.73 -9.59
C VAL A 24 -5.98 7.28 -9.23
N ALA A 25 -5.60 7.35 -7.95
CA ALA A 25 -4.30 6.89 -7.49
C ALA A 25 -4.14 5.37 -7.69
N TRP A 26 -5.18 4.59 -7.41
CA TRP A 26 -5.24 3.13 -7.62
C TRP A 26 -5.04 2.77 -9.09
N ALA A 27 -5.80 3.41 -10.00
CA ALA A 27 -5.71 3.17 -11.44
C ALA A 27 -4.30 3.48 -12.01
N LYS A 28 -3.54 4.35 -11.34
CA LYS A 28 -2.16 4.74 -11.72
C LYS A 28 -1.08 3.91 -11.02
N ILE A 29 -1.43 2.87 -10.27
CA ILE A 29 -0.43 1.97 -9.69
C ILE A 29 0.12 1.08 -10.79
N ASP A 30 1.45 1.05 -10.91
CA ASP A 30 2.12 0.12 -11.81
C ASP A 30 1.84 -1.32 -11.36
N PRO A 31 1.34 -2.21 -12.23
CA PRO A 31 1.06 -3.61 -11.88
C PRO A 31 2.28 -4.35 -11.29
N ASN A 32 3.49 -3.93 -11.65
CA ASN A 32 4.71 -4.51 -11.09
C ASN A 32 4.87 -4.20 -9.60
N VAL A 33 4.37 -3.05 -9.12
CA VAL A 33 4.36 -2.73 -7.67
C VAL A 33 3.51 -3.75 -6.91
N ILE A 34 2.35 -4.11 -7.45
CA ILE A 34 1.46 -5.12 -6.85
C ILE A 34 2.17 -6.47 -6.87
N ARG A 35 2.78 -6.84 -8.00
CA ARG A 35 3.54 -8.09 -8.15
C ARG A 35 4.68 -8.19 -7.14
N THR A 36 5.49 -7.13 -6.99
CA THR A 36 6.60 -7.09 -6.02
C THR A 36 6.08 -7.21 -4.58
N ALA A 37 4.96 -6.56 -4.24
CA ALA A 37 4.34 -6.72 -2.94
C ALA A 37 3.94 -8.18 -2.69
N CYS A 38 3.31 -8.86 -3.65
CA CYS A 38 2.98 -10.28 -3.56
C CYS A 38 4.24 -11.16 -3.43
N GLN A 39 5.27 -10.90 -4.23
CA GLN A 39 6.54 -11.66 -4.18
C GLN A 39 7.26 -11.50 -2.83
N SER A 40 7.09 -10.35 -2.17
CA SER A 40 7.67 -10.11 -0.84
C SER A 40 7.06 -10.98 0.27
N PHE A 41 5.90 -11.60 0.02
CA PHE A 41 5.16 -12.38 1.01
C PHE A 41 6.03 -13.45 1.70
N LYS A 42 6.76 -14.26 0.92
CA LYS A 42 7.62 -15.32 1.46
C LYS A 42 8.70 -14.74 2.39
N LYS A 43 9.31 -13.62 2.02
CA LYS A 43 10.31 -12.93 2.84
C LYS A 43 9.70 -12.45 4.16
N ARG A 44 8.51 -11.85 4.12
CA ARG A 44 7.81 -11.39 5.34
C ARG A 44 7.44 -12.56 6.23
N LEU A 45 6.94 -13.66 5.67
CA LEU A 45 6.61 -14.87 6.44
C LEU A 45 7.83 -15.42 7.19
N ILE A 46 8.99 -15.49 6.53
CA ILE A 46 10.25 -15.88 7.19
C ILE A 46 10.60 -14.91 8.33
N GLY A 47 10.41 -13.61 8.11
CA GLY A 47 10.60 -12.60 9.16
C GLY A 47 9.74 -12.84 10.40
N VAL A 48 8.46 -13.17 10.21
CA VAL A 48 7.54 -13.49 11.32
C VAL A 48 7.99 -14.74 12.07
N VAL A 49 8.45 -15.78 11.35
CA VAL A 49 8.98 -17.00 11.96
C VAL A 49 10.21 -16.68 12.83
N VAL A 50 11.15 -15.88 12.32
CA VAL A 50 12.33 -15.44 13.08
C VAL A 50 11.93 -14.60 14.30
N ALA A 51 10.93 -13.75 14.15
CA ALA A 51 10.36 -12.96 15.25
C ALA A 51 9.52 -13.79 16.24
N LYS A 52 9.44 -15.12 16.08
CA LYS A 52 8.61 -16.02 16.90
C LYS A 52 7.13 -15.58 16.96
N GLY A 53 6.61 -15.10 15.83
CA GLY A 53 5.25 -14.56 15.75
C GLY A 53 5.12 -13.09 16.15
N GLY A 54 6.23 -12.42 16.51
CA GLY A 54 6.27 -11.00 16.80
C GLY A 54 6.05 -10.12 15.56
N TYR A 55 5.86 -8.82 15.82
CA TYR A 55 5.66 -7.81 14.77
C TYR A 55 6.92 -7.65 13.90
N ILE A 56 6.70 -7.44 12.59
CA ILE A 56 7.72 -7.04 11.61
C ILE A 56 7.13 -5.93 10.73
N GLU A 57 7.98 -5.03 10.23
CA GLU A 57 7.61 -4.01 9.24
C GLU A 57 7.51 -4.62 7.81
#